data_AF-A0A1V5GHH4-F1
#
_entry.id   AF-A0A1V5GHH4-F1
#
_cell.length_a   1.000
_cell.length_b   1.000
_cell.length_c   1.000
_cell.angle_alpha   90.00
_cell.angle_beta   90.00
_cell.angle_gamma   90.00
#
_symmetry.space_group_name_H-M   'P 1'
#
loop_
_entity.id
_entity.type
_entity.pdbx_description
1 polymer ?
#
loop_
_entity_poly.entity_id
_entity_poly.type
_entity_poly.pdbx_seq_one_letter_code
_entity_poly.pdbx_strand_id
1 'polypeptide(L)'
;MQRTRLYHKINYALLFILLQVCFISAKAQPSFKMHKIKLPAEVSYFDNQFSSIQIFQNKLYLISESRLQDNAPAKIYVADLSGYKKYLRDTNRLLSFSKYNIENLDLLRKKITAAGGDYEGIEATIIENGNVYFSIETETSSPDCYIVKGVLQNQQVILDTTILIAVPKFTGADGKAIYNAGYEAMVKEGDYLYAFYEYNDFLQANYVRVLDKFSFSGNQCQHLFPIQRLPFRITDITATGNHHFTAINYFYSGGGPDAVYRPAINDTILNKLVLSDGSYKSYSRLVDIYINETGISWQPIWEFPSAFRGYNWECIAAYKNGYFIMNDKYTTQKPYQSELYYLERK
;
A
#
# COMPACT_ATOMS: atom_id res chain seq x y z
N MET A 1 43.15 59.32 -13.99
CA MET A 1 41.99 59.61 -14.86
C MET A 1 41.54 58.33 -15.54
N GLN A 2 40.23 58.04 -15.43
CA GLN A 2 39.40 57.12 -16.21
C GLN A 2 39.73 55.61 -16.23
N ARG A 3 39.04 54.88 -15.33
CA ARG A 3 38.56 53.50 -15.54
C ARG A 3 37.14 53.56 -16.10
N THR A 4 36.81 52.75 -17.11
CA THR A 4 35.47 52.24 -17.55
C THR A 4 35.66 51.76 -19.00
N ARG A 5 35.08 50.70 -19.56
CA ARG A 5 34.04 49.72 -19.22
C ARG A 5 34.29 48.56 -20.20
N LEU A 6 34.64 47.38 -19.70
CA LEU A 6 34.43 46.12 -20.43
C LEU A 6 33.19 45.47 -19.83
N TYR A 7 32.58 44.52 -20.55
CA TYR A 7 31.30 43.86 -20.27
C TYR A 7 30.08 44.63 -20.78
N HIS A 8 29.52 44.17 -21.90
CA HIS A 8 28.13 43.71 -22.05
C HIS A 8 27.85 43.42 -23.53
N LYS A 9 28.22 42.21 -23.98
CA LYS A 9 27.58 41.54 -25.12
C LYS A 9 27.38 40.09 -24.72
N ILE A 10 26.45 39.87 -23.79
CA ILE A 10 25.95 38.53 -23.49
C ILE A 10 25.18 38.08 -24.73
N ASN A 11 25.64 36.99 -25.35
CA ASN A 11 25.04 36.38 -26.52
C ASN A 11 23.60 35.93 -26.20
N TYR A 12 22.61 36.74 -26.59
CA TYR A 12 21.18 36.40 -26.50
C TYR A 12 20.84 35.05 -27.17
N ALA A 13 21.67 34.59 -28.11
CA ALA A 13 21.54 33.27 -28.74
C ALA A 13 21.75 32.10 -27.76
N LEU A 14 22.63 32.23 -26.76
CA LEU A 14 22.87 31.17 -25.76
C LEU A 14 21.73 31.11 -24.73
N LEU A 15 21.16 32.27 -24.39
CA LEU A 15 19.97 32.36 -23.52
C LEU A 15 18.74 31.73 -24.18
N PHE A 16 18.59 31.89 -25.50
CA PHE A 16 17.46 31.31 -26.25
C PHE A 16 17.57 29.79 -26.39
N ILE A 17 18.78 29.24 -26.56
CA ILE A 17 19.01 27.79 -26.60
C ILE A 17 18.79 27.17 -25.21
N LEU A 18 19.23 27.83 -24.12
CA LEU A 18 18.94 27.39 -22.75
C LEU A 18 17.44 27.44 -22.41
N LEU A 19 16.69 28.40 -22.97
CA LEU A 19 15.23 28.48 -22.80
C LEU A 19 14.46 27.40 -23.57
N GLN A 20 14.98 26.90 -24.70
CA GLN A 20 14.33 25.80 -25.43
C GLN A 20 14.57 24.41 -24.82
N VAL A 21 15.61 24.24 -24.00
CA VAL A 21 15.83 22.99 -23.24
C VAL A 21 14.89 22.88 -22.03
N CYS A 22 14.19 23.96 -21.66
CA CYS A 22 13.18 23.94 -20.59
C CYS A 22 11.76 23.53 -21.05
N PHE A 23 11.57 23.10 -22.30
CA PHE A 23 10.37 22.32 -22.64
C PHE A 23 10.55 20.89 -22.10
N ILE A 24 10.44 20.78 -20.78
CA ILE A 24 10.19 19.52 -20.09
C ILE A 24 8.92 18.96 -20.73
N SER A 25 9.06 17.92 -21.56
CA SER A 25 7.91 17.14 -22.02
C SER A 25 7.15 16.71 -20.78
N ALA A 26 6.01 17.35 -20.52
CA ALA A 26 5.06 16.88 -19.54
C ALA A 26 4.68 15.47 -19.97
N LYS A 27 5.30 14.46 -19.36
CA LYS A 27 4.94 13.06 -19.60
C LYS A 27 3.46 12.96 -19.25
N ALA A 28 2.63 12.69 -20.25
CA ALA A 28 1.22 12.45 -20.03
C ALA A 28 1.08 11.37 -18.95
N GLN A 29 0.27 11.66 -17.92
CA GLN A 29 0.01 10.68 -16.87
C GLN A 29 -0.54 9.39 -17.51
N PRO A 30 -0.09 8.22 -17.05
CA PRO A 30 -0.62 6.96 -17.56
C PRO A 30 -2.13 6.93 -17.35
N SER A 31 -2.86 6.47 -18.37
CA SER A 31 -4.29 6.28 -18.26
C SER A 31 -4.60 4.78 -18.18
N PHE A 32 -5.55 4.43 -17.31
CA PHE A 32 -5.95 3.05 -17.10
C PHE A 32 -7.38 2.81 -17.57
N LYS A 33 -7.62 1.60 -18.08
CA LYS A 33 -8.95 1.05 -18.27
C LYS A 33 -9.22 0.06 -17.15
N MET A 34 -10.31 0.28 -16.39
CA MET A 34 -10.75 -0.64 -15.34
C MET A 34 -11.57 -1.78 -15.94
N HIS A 35 -11.17 -3.01 -15.65
CA HIS A 35 -11.92 -4.22 -16.02
C HIS A 35 -12.35 -4.94 -14.75
N LYS A 36 -13.65 -5.03 -14.50
CA LYS A 36 -14.17 -5.81 -13.36
C LYS A 36 -13.96 -7.29 -13.64
N ILE A 37 -13.42 -8.02 -12.66
CA ILE A 37 -13.28 -9.47 -12.68
C ILE A 37 -14.33 -10.05 -11.75
N LYS A 38 -15.17 -10.93 -12.27
CA LYS A 38 -16.23 -11.55 -11.48
C LYS A 38 -15.63 -12.57 -10.51
N LEU A 39 -15.88 -12.33 -9.22
CA LEU A 39 -15.49 -13.21 -8.14
C LEU A 39 -16.61 -14.23 -7.84
N PRO A 40 -16.26 -15.45 -7.40
CA PRO A 40 -17.22 -16.36 -6.78
C PRO A 40 -17.85 -15.73 -5.53
N ALA A 41 -19.10 -16.07 -5.22
CA ALA A 41 -19.86 -15.49 -4.11
C ALA A 41 -19.11 -15.54 -2.77
N GLU A 42 -18.43 -16.65 -2.50
CA GLU A 42 -17.63 -16.81 -1.30
C GLU A 42 -16.46 -15.80 -1.25
N VAL A 43 -15.76 -15.56 -2.36
CA VAL A 43 -14.60 -14.66 -2.39
C VAL A 43 -15.05 -13.20 -2.32
N SER A 44 -16.17 -12.85 -2.96
CA SER A 44 -16.77 -11.51 -2.86
C SER A 44 -17.44 -11.22 -1.51
N TYR A 45 -17.55 -12.20 -0.62
CA TYR A 45 -18.20 -12.03 0.67
C TYR A 45 -17.45 -10.99 1.50
N PHE A 46 -18.18 -9.95 1.91
CA PHE A 46 -17.60 -8.73 2.43
C PHE A 46 -16.88 -8.90 3.78
N ASP A 47 -17.28 -9.88 4.62
CA ASP A 47 -16.56 -10.16 5.87
C ASP A 47 -15.30 -10.99 5.65
N ASN A 48 -14.93 -11.35 4.41
CA ASN A 48 -13.59 -11.89 4.17
C ASN A 48 -12.50 -10.86 4.49
N GLN A 49 -12.76 -9.56 4.29
CA GLN A 49 -11.85 -8.44 4.57
C GLN A 49 -10.42 -8.69 4.07
N PHE A 50 -10.13 -8.22 2.84
CA PHE A 50 -8.82 -8.41 2.22
C PHE A 50 -7.91 -7.21 2.45
N SER A 51 -6.73 -7.46 2.98
CA SER A 51 -5.71 -6.44 3.26
C SER A 51 -4.51 -6.46 2.34
N SER A 52 -4.30 -7.55 1.59
CA SER A 52 -3.25 -7.55 0.56
C SER A 52 -3.50 -8.55 -0.55
N ILE A 53 -2.93 -8.24 -1.71
CA ILE A 53 -2.84 -9.18 -2.83
C ILE A 53 -1.41 -9.29 -3.32
N GLN A 54 -1.00 -10.47 -3.77
CA GLN A 54 0.35 -10.72 -4.26
C GLN A 54 0.35 -11.56 -5.52
N ILE A 55 1.34 -11.30 -6.38
CA ILE A 55 1.61 -12.11 -7.56
C ILE A 55 2.86 -12.94 -7.32
N PHE A 56 2.70 -14.26 -7.35
CA PHE A 56 3.83 -15.17 -7.24
C PHE A 56 3.63 -16.36 -8.18
N GLN A 57 4.67 -16.70 -8.95
CA GLN A 57 4.64 -17.83 -9.91
C GLN A 57 3.38 -17.87 -10.81
N ASN A 58 3.00 -16.71 -11.37
CA ASN A 58 1.83 -16.56 -12.25
C ASN A 58 0.47 -16.91 -11.59
N LYS A 59 0.40 -16.78 -10.26
CA LYS A 59 -0.83 -16.90 -9.48
C LYS A 59 -1.11 -15.59 -8.74
N LEU A 60 -2.39 -15.29 -8.57
CA LEU A 60 -2.89 -14.21 -7.73
C LEU A 60 -3.26 -14.78 -6.37
N TYR A 61 -2.65 -14.25 -5.31
CA TYR A 61 -2.93 -14.58 -3.93
C TYR A 61 -3.73 -13.42 -3.34
N LEU A 62 -4.89 -13.72 -2.77
CA LEU A 62 -5.72 -12.78 -2.00
C LEU A 62 -5.64 -13.18 -0.53
N ILE A 63 -5.11 -12.29 0.29
CA ILE A 63 -4.85 -12.53 1.71
C ILE A 63 -5.94 -11.83 2.51
N SER A 64 -6.66 -12.59 3.34
CA SER A 64 -7.61 -11.99 4.29
C SER A 64 -6.88 -11.42 5.51
N GLU A 65 -7.39 -10.34 6.06
CA GLU A 65 -6.98 -9.75 7.34
C GLU A 65 -6.98 -10.79 8.46
N SER A 66 -7.87 -11.78 8.38
CA SER A 66 -7.94 -12.89 9.33
C SER A 66 -8.17 -12.38 10.75
N ARG A 67 -9.10 -11.46 10.94
CA ARG A 67 -9.31 -10.77 12.22
C ARG A 67 -9.89 -11.70 13.28
N LEU A 68 -9.76 -11.34 14.55
CA LEU A 68 -10.37 -12.13 15.63
C LEU A 68 -11.89 -12.14 15.55
N GLN A 69 -12.51 -11.00 15.21
CA GLN A 69 -13.97 -10.88 15.09
C GLN A 69 -14.58 -11.66 13.93
N ASP A 70 -13.78 -12.07 12.93
CA ASP A 70 -14.29 -12.79 11.77
C ASP A 70 -14.77 -14.19 12.17
N ASN A 71 -14.32 -14.72 13.31
CA ASN A 71 -14.63 -16.07 13.79
C ASN A 71 -14.43 -17.15 12.71
N ALA A 72 -13.44 -16.95 11.84
CA ALA A 72 -13.15 -17.80 10.69
C ALA A 72 -11.66 -18.18 10.66
N PRO A 73 -11.30 -19.33 10.06
CA PRO A 73 -9.91 -19.69 9.84
C PRO A 73 -9.21 -18.67 8.92
N ALA A 74 -7.95 -18.38 9.24
CA ALA A 74 -7.07 -17.57 8.40
C ALA A 74 -6.82 -18.29 7.06
N LYS A 75 -7.06 -17.58 5.96
CA LYS A 75 -7.11 -18.20 4.63
C LYS A 75 -6.54 -17.28 3.56
N ILE A 76 -6.03 -17.91 2.50
CA ILE A 76 -5.54 -17.24 1.30
C ILE A 76 -6.27 -17.85 0.12
N TYR A 77 -6.86 -17.01 -0.74
CA TYR A 77 -7.46 -17.47 -1.98
C TYR A 77 -6.45 -17.34 -3.11
N VAL A 78 -6.25 -18.42 -3.88
CA VAL A 78 -5.24 -18.48 -4.92
C VAL A 78 -5.87 -18.78 -6.27
N ALA A 79 -5.70 -17.88 -7.23
CA ALA A 79 -6.17 -18.04 -8.60
C ALA A 79 -4.99 -18.17 -9.57
N ASP A 80 -5.12 -19.09 -10.52
CA ASP A 80 -4.18 -19.19 -11.63
C ASP A 80 -4.45 -18.08 -12.67
N LEU A 81 -3.40 -17.38 -13.09
CA LEU A 81 -3.50 -16.27 -14.04
C LEU A 81 -3.22 -16.68 -15.49
N SER A 82 -2.99 -17.97 -15.77
CA SER A 82 -2.91 -18.45 -17.14
C SER A 82 -4.22 -18.15 -17.86
N GLY A 83 -4.13 -17.32 -18.90
CA GLY A 83 -5.31 -16.89 -19.66
C GLY A 83 -6.18 -15.83 -18.97
N TYR A 84 -5.65 -15.04 -18.02
CA TYR A 84 -6.40 -13.98 -17.32
C TYR A 84 -7.18 -13.03 -18.26
N LYS A 85 -6.65 -12.77 -19.47
CA LYS A 85 -7.30 -11.97 -20.53
C LYS A 85 -8.69 -12.49 -20.95
N LYS A 86 -9.06 -13.73 -20.63
CA LYS A 86 -10.41 -14.26 -20.86
C LYS A 86 -11.42 -13.59 -19.91
N TYR A 87 -11.04 -13.38 -18.64
CA TYR A 87 -11.88 -12.69 -17.65
C TYR A 87 -12.01 -11.19 -17.92
N LEU A 88 -11.02 -10.58 -18.60
CA LEU A 88 -11.11 -9.18 -19.02
C LEU A 88 -12.07 -8.97 -20.21
N ARG A 89 -12.30 -10.01 -21.01
CA ARG A 89 -13.17 -9.95 -22.20
C ARG A 89 -14.60 -10.41 -21.92
N ASP A 90 -14.75 -11.36 -21.01
CA ASP A 90 -16.04 -11.91 -20.59
C ASP A 90 -16.24 -11.62 -19.09
N THR A 91 -16.98 -10.55 -18.80
CA THR A 91 -17.27 -10.09 -17.44
C THR A 91 -18.21 -11.02 -16.68
N ASN A 92 -18.80 -12.02 -17.33
CA ASN A 92 -19.64 -13.03 -16.67
C ASN A 92 -18.84 -14.25 -16.21
N ARG A 93 -17.61 -14.41 -16.71
CA ARG A 93 -16.75 -15.54 -16.37
C ARG A 93 -16.20 -15.41 -14.96
N LEU A 94 -16.42 -16.45 -14.14
CA LEU A 94 -15.90 -16.53 -12.78
C LEU A 94 -14.42 -16.93 -12.77
N LEU A 95 -13.60 -16.18 -12.04
CA LEU A 95 -12.23 -16.59 -11.73
C LEU A 95 -12.28 -17.65 -10.61
N SER A 96 -11.70 -18.83 -10.86
CA SER A 96 -11.65 -19.92 -9.88
C SER A 96 -10.51 -19.71 -8.89
N PHE A 97 -10.77 -20.04 -7.63
CA PHE A 97 -9.80 -19.94 -6.53
C PHE A 97 -9.68 -21.26 -5.77
N SER A 98 -8.46 -21.60 -5.39
CA SER A 98 -8.14 -22.59 -4.36
C SER A 98 -7.98 -21.87 -3.01
N LYS A 99 -8.26 -22.55 -1.90
CA LYS A 99 -8.06 -22.00 -0.55
C LYS A 99 -6.84 -22.63 0.07
N TYR A 100 -5.94 -21.79 0.56
CA TYR A 100 -4.76 -22.18 1.30
C TYR A 100 -4.93 -21.73 2.76
N ASN A 101 -4.46 -22.52 3.71
CA ASN A 101 -4.49 -22.17 5.13
C ASN A 101 -3.26 -21.37 5.54
N ILE A 102 -3.39 -20.62 6.63
CA ILE A 102 -2.27 -20.03 7.37
C ILE A 102 -2.13 -20.76 8.70
N GLU A 103 -1.12 -21.61 8.82
CA GLU A 103 -0.86 -22.43 10.00
C GLU A 103 0.01 -21.66 11.00
N ASN A 104 -0.16 -21.97 12.30
CA ASN A 104 0.53 -21.37 13.45
C ASN A 104 0.25 -19.88 13.74
N LEU A 105 -0.71 -19.25 13.06
CA LEU A 105 -1.07 -17.86 13.34
C LEU A 105 -1.63 -17.68 14.75
N ASP A 106 -2.40 -18.65 15.25
CA ASP A 106 -2.92 -18.66 16.62
C ASP A 106 -1.81 -18.69 17.69
N LEU A 107 -0.72 -19.41 17.42
CA LEU A 107 0.45 -19.45 18.30
C LEU A 107 1.17 -18.10 18.34
N LEU A 108 1.31 -17.43 17.19
CA LEU A 108 1.90 -16.10 17.11
C LEU A 108 1.01 -15.04 17.77
N ARG A 109 -0.32 -15.12 17.63
CA ARG A 109 -1.27 -14.26 18.35
C ARG A 109 -1.07 -14.34 19.86
N LYS A 110 -0.96 -15.55 20.42
CA LYS A 110 -0.67 -15.74 21.86
C LYS A 110 0.65 -15.10 22.28
N LYS A 111 1.67 -15.12 21.41
CA LYS A 111 2.96 -14.45 21.69
C LYS A 111 2.86 -12.93 21.63
N ILE A 112 2.09 -12.38 20.69
CA ILE A 112 1.78 -10.95 20.63
C ILE A 112 1.09 -10.50 21.92
N THR A 113 0.05 -11.21 22.35
CA THR A 113 -0.64 -10.96 23.62
C THR A 113 0.30 -11.05 24.82
N ALA A 114 1.17 -12.06 24.87
CA ALA A 114 2.15 -12.19 25.94
C ALA A 114 3.20 -11.06 25.95
N ALA A 115 3.45 -10.42 24.82
CA ALA A 115 4.31 -9.24 24.68
C ALA A 115 3.59 -7.91 24.97
N GLY A 116 2.29 -7.95 25.30
CA GLY A 116 1.49 -6.77 25.63
C GLY A 116 0.81 -6.09 24.43
N GLY A 117 0.84 -6.70 23.24
CA GLY A 117 0.08 -6.25 22.08
C GLY A 117 -1.29 -6.93 21.98
N ASP A 118 -2.26 -6.27 21.36
CA ASP A 118 -3.56 -6.86 21.03
C ASP A 118 -3.69 -7.00 19.50
N TYR A 119 -3.96 -8.21 19.01
CA TYR A 119 -3.93 -8.53 17.58
C TYR A 119 -5.20 -8.04 16.87
N GLU A 120 -5.06 -7.37 15.72
CA GLU A 120 -6.22 -6.95 14.91
C GLU A 120 -6.31 -7.67 13.57
N GLY A 121 -5.20 -7.84 12.85
CA GLY A 121 -5.23 -8.40 11.50
C GLY A 121 -3.85 -8.57 10.87
N ILE A 122 -3.79 -9.33 9.77
CA ILE A 122 -2.69 -9.29 8.81
C ILE A 122 -2.95 -8.10 7.89
N GLU A 123 -1.98 -7.23 7.67
CA GLU A 123 -2.16 -6.07 6.78
C GLU A 123 -1.40 -6.22 5.47
N ALA A 124 -0.07 -6.31 5.51
CA ALA A 124 0.75 -6.40 4.32
C ALA A 124 1.31 -7.81 4.11
N THR A 125 1.54 -8.18 2.85
CA THR A 125 2.16 -9.46 2.49
C THR A 125 3.30 -9.28 1.49
N ILE A 126 4.41 -10.00 1.69
CA ILE A 126 5.39 -10.25 0.63
C ILE A 126 5.54 -11.76 0.42
N ILE A 127 5.53 -12.21 -0.83
CA ILE A 127 5.88 -13.59 -1.21
C ILE A 127 7.12 -13.57 -2.11
N GLU A 128 8.24 -14.13 -1.62
CA GLU A 128 9.49 -14.20 -2.36
C GLU A 128 10.17 -15.57 -2.19
N ASN A 129 10.46 -16.25 -3.30
CA ASN A 129 11.15 -17.54 -3.32
C ASN A 129 10.52 -18.59 -2.38
N GLY A 130 9.19 -18.55 -2.23
CA GLY A 130 8.45 -19.43 -1.33
C GLY A 130 8.45 -19.00 0.15
N ASN A 131 9.21 -17.98 0.54
CA ASN A 131 9.05 -17.34 1.85
C ASN A 131 7.84 -16.39 1.80
N VAL A 132 7.12 -16.30 2.91
CA VAL A 132 6.00 -15.39 3.09
C VAL A 132 6.27 -14.53 4.31
N TYR A 133 6.01 -13.24 4.18
CA TYR A 133 6.15 -12.26 5.25
C TYR A 133 4.83 -11.55 5.42
N PHE A 134 4.36 -11.44 6.66
CA PHE A 134 3.17 -10.68 6.98
C PHE A 134 3.53 -9.55 7.95
N SER A 135 2.96 -8.37 7.72
CA SER A 135 2.80 -7.41 8.81
C SER A 135 1.50 -7.72 9.54
N ILE A 136 1.52 -7.51 10.84
CA ILE A 136 0.41 -7.76 11.75
C ILE A 136 0.07 -6.42 12.40
N GLU A 137 -1.15 -5.94 12.17
CA GLU A 137 -1.70 -4.82 12.91
C GLU A 137 -2.11 -5.24 14.32
N THR A 138 -1.98 -4.28 15.22
CA THR A 138 -2.39 -4.37 16.60
C THR A 138 -3.24 -3.18 16.97
N GLU A 139 -4.01 -3.30 18.05
CA GLU A 139 -4.89 -2.23 18.53
C GLU A 139 -4.15 -0.91 18.70
N THR A 140 -4.85 0.21 18.56
CA THR A 140 -4.27 1.57 18.62
C THR A 140 -3.42 1.78 19.88
N SER A 141 -3.80 1.22 21.02
CA SER A 141 -3.06 1.36 22.27
C SER A 141 -1.76 0.53 22.34
N SER A 142 -1.63 -0.47 21.49
CA SER A 142 -0.43 -1.32 21.43
C SER A 142 0.76 -0.54 20.88
N PRO A 143 1.94 -0.64 21.51
CA PRO A 143 3.12 0.15 21.11
C PRO A 143 3.73 -0.31 19.78
N ASP A 144 3.57 -1.59 19.44
CA ASP A 144 4.22 -2.23 18.32
C ASP A 144 3.20 -2.93 17.42
N CYS A 145 3.46 -2.87 16.12
CA CYS A 145 2.99 -3.89 15.17
C CYS A 145 4.01 -5.03 15.10
N TYR A 146 3.73 -6.07 14.34
CA TYR A 146 4.67 -7.18 14.20
C TYR A 146 4.91 -7.58 12.75
N ILE A 147 6.12 -8.06 12.46
CA ILE A 147 6.42 -8.80 11.23
C ILE A 147 6.69 -10.26 11.59
N VAL A 148 6.03 -11.16 10.85
CA VAL A 148 6.18 -12.61 10.98
C VAL A 148 6.61 -13.20 9.64
N LYS A 149 7.29 -14.35 9.70
CA LYS A 149 7.79 -15.08 8.53
C LYS A 149 7.19 -16.47 8.50
N GLY A 150 6.95 -16.98 7.30
CA GLY A 150 6.62 -18.37 7.06
C GLY A 150 7.11 -18.88 5.72
N VAL A 151 6.68 -20.09 5.38
CA VAL A 151 6.98 -20.74 4.10
C VAL A 151 5.69 -21.16 3.43
N LEU A 152 5.53 -20.78 2.18
CA LEU A 152 4.49 -21.27 1.28
C LEU A 152 4.91 -22.62 0.72
N GLN A 153 4.26 -23.69 1.17
CA GLN A 153 4.50 -25.05 0.70
C GLN A 153 3.21 -25.86 0.75
N ASN A 154 3.03 -26.81 -0.17
CA ASN A 154 1.89 -27.75 -0.16
C ASN A 154 0.51 -27.08 0.00
N GLN A 155 0.29 -25.95 -0.67
CA GLN A 155 -0.99 -25.19 -0.61
C GLN A 155 -1.34 -24.64 0.78
N GLN A 156 -0.33 -24.29 1.57
CA GLN A 156 -0.49 -23.63 2.86
C GLN A 156 0.71 -22.74 3.16
N VAL A 157 0.51 -21.75 4.03
CA VAL A 157 1.59 -20.97 4.63
C VAL A 157 1.81 -21.50 6.04
N ILE A 158 3.02 -21.97 6.32
CA ILE A 158 3.40 -22.39 7.67
C ILE A 158 4.25 -21.29 8.28
N LEU A 159 3.72 -20.61 9.29
CA LEU A 159 4.44 -19.55 9.99
C LEU A 159 5.50 -20.13 10.94
N ASP A 160 6.69 -19.53 10.92
CA ASP A 160 7.77 -19.82 11.84
C ASP A 160 7.48 -19.12 13.17
N THR A 161 7.09 -19.90 14.17
CA THR A 161 6.73 -19.36 15.48
C THR A 161 7.91 -18.74 16.22
N THR A 162 9.16 -18.95 15.78
CA THR A 162 10.34 -18.33 16.40
C THR A 162 10.61 -16.92 15.88
N ILE A 163 9.99 -16.51 14.77
CA ILE A 163 10.16 -15.21 14.15
C ILE A 163 8.94 -14.34 14.44
N LEU A 164 9.09 -13.43 15.40
CA LEU A 164 8.11 -12.40 15.74
C LEU A 164 8.87 -11.10 16.01
N ILE A 165 8.80 -10.16 15.08
CA ILE A 165 9.61 -8.94 15.14
C ILE A 165 8.70 -7.78 15.45
N ALA A 166 8.85 -7.21 16.64
CA ALA A 166 8.16 -5.99 17.02
C ALA A 166 8.65 -4.82 16.16
N VAL A 167 7.72 -4.07 15.58
CA VAL A 167 7.99 -2.88 14.78
C VAL A 167 7.25 -1.70 15.43
N PRO A 168 7.97 -0.76 16.06
CA PRO A 168 7.34 0.30 16.85
C PRO A 168 6.49 1.23 16.01
N LYS A 169 5.24 1.49 16.44
CA LYS A 169 4.35 2.45 15.77
C LYS A 169 4.92 3.87 15.84
N PHE A 170 4.52 4.70 14.89
CA PHE A 170 4.80 6.13 14.97
C PHE A 170 3.74 6.84 15.81
N THR A 171 4.16 7.88 16.53
CA THR A 171 3.27 8.69 17.37
C THR A 171 3.14 10.09 16.81
N GLY A 172 1.97 10.70 17.05
CA GLY A 172 1.71 12.09 16.74
C GLY A 172 2.50 13.05 17.61
N ALA A 173 2.35 14.35 17.34
CA ALA A 173 3.04 15.41 18.09
C ALA A 173 2.66 15.46 19.59
N ASP A 174 1.51 14.89 19.96
CA ASP A 174 1.05 14.74 21.34
C ASP A 174 1.59 13.47 22.03
N GLY A 175 2.44 12.71 21.35
CA GLY A 175 3.04 11.48 21.84
C GLY A 175 2.10 10.27 21.79
N LYS A 176 0.88 10.40 21.26
CA LYS A 176 -0.07 9.28 21.14
C LYS A 176 0.08 8.54 19.83
N ALA A 177 -0.26 7.25 19.83
CA ALA A 177 -0.37 6.47 18.60
C ALA A 177 -1.41 7.10 17.67
N ILE A 178 -1.15 7.01 16.36
CA ILE A 178 -2.14 7.41 15.35
C ILE A 178 -3.28 6.37 15.37
N TYR A 179 -4.52 6.86 15.37
CA TYR A 179 -5.70 6.00 15.51
C TYR A 179 -5.82 5.02 14.35
N ASN A 180 -5.94 3.72 14.66
CA ASN A 180 -6.08 2.63 13.68
C ASN A 180 -5.02 2.71 12.57
N ALA A 181 -3.76 2.87 12.97
CA ALA A 181 -2.64 2.87 12.04
C ALA A 181 -1.65 1.76 12.35
N GLY A 182 -1.42 0.94 11.33
CA GLY A 182 -0.41 -0.10 11.28
C GLY A 182 0.56 0.06 10.11
N TYR A 183 1.31 -1.01 9.84
CA TYR A 183 2.18 -1.10 8.67
C TYR A 183 1.45 -1.85 7.56
N GLU A 184 0.61 -1.14 6.81
CA GLU A 184 -0.27 -1.71 5.77
C GLU A 184 0.42 -1.98 4.44
N ALA A 185 1.63 -1.47 4.25
CA ALA A 185 2.38 -1.64 3.02
C ALA A 185 3.80 -2.14 3.31
N MET A 186 4.24 -3.18 2.59
CA MET A 186 5.62 -3.69 2.66
C MET A 186 6.19 -3.93 1.28
N VAL A 187 7.45 -3.54 1.07
CA VAL A 187 8.22 -3.91 -0.13
C VAL A 187 9.62 -4.37 0.23
N LYS A 188 10.20 -5.13 -0.68
CA LYS A 188 11.62 -5.47 -0.65
C LYS A 188 12.37 -4.67 -1.71
N GLU A 189 13.52 -4.14 -1.33
CA GLU A 189 14.47 -3.51 -2.23
C GLU A 189 15.88 -3.95 -1.81
N GLY A 190 16.58 -4.68 -2.68
CA GLY A 190 17.83 -5.34 -2.32
C GLY A 190 17.65 -6.33 -1.16
N ASP A 191 18.44 -6.16 -0.10
CA ASP A 191 18.42 -6.97 1.12
C ASP A 191 17.55 -6.39 2.24
N TYR A 192 16.79 -5.33 1.96
CA TYR A 192 16.03 -4.58 2.94
C TYR A 192 14.52 -4.79 2.77
N LEU A 193 13.81 -4.93 3.89
CA LEU A 193 12.35 -4.82 3.94
C LEU A 193 11.99 -3.39 4.36
N TYR A 194 11.22 -2.70 3.54
CA TYR A 194 10.65 -1.39 3.85
C TYR A 194 9.19 -1.57 4.29
N ALA A 195 8.90 -1.26 5.55
CA ALA A 195 7.56 -1.27 6.12
C ALA A 195 7.04 0.17 6.20
N PHE A 196 6.02 0.45 5.40
CA PHE A 196 5.35 1.74 5.34
C PHE A 196 4.24 1.74 6.38
N TYR A 197 4.36 2.65 7.35
CA TYR A 197 3.26 2.96 8.23
C TYR A 197 2.16 3.63 7.41
N GLU A 198 0.89 3.34 7.63
CA GLU A 198 -0.16 3.89 6.76
C GLU A 198 -0.20 5.43 6.79
N TYR A 199 0.13 6.04 7.93
CA TYR A 199 0.17 7.49 8.12
C TYR A 199 1.59 8.06 7.90
N ASN A 200 1.77 8.87 6.85
CA ASN A 200 3.04 9.55 6.53
C ASN A 200 2.86 11.07 6.32
N ASP A 201 1.93 11.68 7.05
CA ASP A 201 1.62 13.12 6.95
C ASP A 201 2.10 13.94 8.15
N PHE A 202 3.14 13.49 8.84
CA PHE A 202 3.74 14.21 9.97
C PHE A 202 4.39 15.53 9.50
N LEU A 203 4.19 16.61 10.28
CA LEU A 203 4.72 17.93 9.94
C LEU A 203 6.24 18.06 10.08
N GLN A 204 6.84 17.33 11.02
CA GLN A 204 8.26 17.48 11.34
C GLN A 204 9.14 16.62 10.45
N ALA A 205 8.91 15.30 10.45
CA ALA A 205 9.66 14.35 9.65
C ALA A 205 8.82 13.08 9.44
N ASN A 206 8.99 12.45 8.28
CA ASN A 206 8.29 11.22 7.93
C ASN A 206 9.33 10.16 7.62
N TYR A 207 9.06 8.94 8.07
CA TYR A 207 9.97 7.82 7.89
C TYR A 207 9.21 6.55 7.63
N VAL A 208 9.88 5.62 6.97
CA VAL A 208 9.52 4.20 6.95
C VAL A 208 10.45 3.44 7.88
N ARG A 209 9.99 2.29 8.39
CA ARG A 209 10.85 1.36 9.12
C ARG A 209 11.52 0.45 8.10
N VAL A 210 12.84 0.29 8.24
CA VAL A 210 13.61 -0.62 7.39
C VAL A 210 14.21 -1.71 8.25
N LEU A 211 13.99 -2.96 7.85
CA LEU A 211 14.56 -4.13 8.48
C LEU A 211 15.72 -4.63 7.61
N ASP A 212 16.90 -4.73 8.24
CA ASP A 212 18.11 -5.20 7.57
C ASP A 212 18.06 -6.72 7.36
N LYS A 213 18.54 -7.16 6.19
CA LYS A 213 18.68 -8.58 5.84
C LYS A 213 17.33 -9.28 5.91
N PHE A 214 16.61 -9.20 4.79
CA PHE A 214 15.35 -9.87 4.46
C PHE A 214 15.31 -11.41 4.73
N SER A 215 16.41 -12.01 5.17
CA SER A 215 16.51 -13.41 5.60
C SER A 215 15.97 -13.66 7.01
N PHE A 216 15.87 -12.63 7.87
CA PHE A 216 15.36 -12.73 9.24
C PHE A 216 16.09 -13.74 10.15
N SER A 217 17.43 -13.68 10.15
CA SER A 217 18.29 -14.46 11.05
C SER A 217 19.00 -13.55 12.06
N GLY A 218 18.77 -13.76 13.37
CA GLY A 218 19.46 -13.04 14.46
C GLY A 218 18.78 -11.72 14.90
N ASN A 219 19.48 -10.90 15.70
CA ASN A 219 19.01 -9.58 16.14
C ASN A 219 18.75 -8.68 14.92
N GLN A 220 17.47 -8.53 14.57
CA GLN A 220 17.03 -7.70 13.46
C GLN A 220 17.30 -6.22 13.79
N CYS A 221 18.16 -5.60 13.00
CA CYS A 221 18.42 -4.18 13.08
C CYS A 221 17.30 -3.45 12.35
N GLN A 222 16.68 -2.50 13.04
CA GLN A 222 15.67 -1.61 12.48
C GLN A 222 16.24 -0.21 12.42
N HIS A 223 16.06 0.45 11.28
CA HIS A 223 16.43 1.84 11.14
C HIS A 223 15.32 2.65 10.48
N LEU A 224 15.42 3.97 10.65
CA LEU A 224 14.53 4.93 10.02
C LEU A 224 15.07 5.35 8.68
N PHE A 225 14.24 5.29 7.66
CA PHE A 225 14.59 5.76 6.32
C PHE A 225 13.63 6.89 5.91
N PRO A 226 14.15 8.06 5.48
CA PRO A 226 13.32 9.23 5.26
C PRO A 226 12.39 9.04 4.05
N ILE A 227 11.15 9.48 4.20
CA ILE A 227 10.18 9.57 3.11
C ILE A 227 9.67 11.01 3.01
N GLN A 228 9.49 11.48 1.77
CA GLN A 228 8.78 12.72 1.51
C GLN A 228 7.37 12.62 2.10
N ARG A 229 6.97 13.63 2.89
CA ARG A 229 5.61 13.74 3.46
C ARG A 229 4.56 13.36 2.42
N LEU A 230 3.74 12.36 2.73
CA LEU A 230 2.76 11.78 1.85
C LEU A 230 1.39 11.87 2.54
N PRO A 231 0.47 12.71 2.03
CA PRO A 231 -0.84 12.87 2.60
C PRO A 231 -1.73 11.67 2.29
N PHE A 232 -2.70 11.42 3.16
CA PHE A 232 -3.59 10.27 3.14
C PHE A 232 -2.87 8.93 3.40
N ARG A 233 -3.64 7.87 3.61
CA ARG A 233 -3.13 6.54 3.98
C ARG A 233 -2.42 5.89 2.80
N ILE A 234 -1.35 5.13 3.06
CA ILE A 234 -0.86 4.11 2.14
C ILE A 234 -1.42 2.78 2.61
N THR A 235 -2.29 2.18 1.80
CA THR A 235 -3.02 0.97 2.18
C THR A 235 -2.45 -0.32 1.57
N ASP A 236 -1.77 -0.24 0.42
CA ASP A 236 -0.97 -1.35 -0.12
C ASP A 236 0.01 -0.82 -1.18
N ILE A 237 1.01 -1.63 -1.53
CA ILE A 237 2.11 -1.27 -2.42
C ILE A 237 2.63 -2.48 -3.21
N THR A 238 3.04 -2.24 -4.46
CA THR A 238 3.57 -3.29 -5.32
C THR A 238 4.78 -2.83 -6.13
N ALA A 239 5.75 -3.73 -6.33
CA ALA A 239 6.93 -3.45 -7.15
C ALA A 239 6.58 -3.33 -8.64
N THR A 240 7.13 -2.32 -9.30
CA THR A 240 6.86 -2.02 -10.72
C THR A 240 8.10 -1.85 -11.59
N GLY A 241 9.28 -1.84 -10.99
CA GLY A 241 10.56 -1.76 -11.67
C GLY A 241 11.68 -1.51 -10.67
N ASN A 242 12.90 -1.33 -11.18
CA ASN A 242 14.05 -1.01 -10.33
C ASN A 242 13.74 0.24 -9.51
N HIS A 243 13.76 0.11 -8.18
CA HIS A 243 13.53 1.21 -7.25
C HIS A 243 12.15 1.87 -7.30
N HIS A 244 11.23 1.36 -8.15
CA HIS A 244 9.92 1.96 -8.40
C HIS A 244 8.79 1.03 -7.95
N PHE A 245 7.88 1.60 -7.17
CA PHE A 245 6.74 0.91 -6.60
C PHE A 245 5.47 1.72 -6.86
N THR A 246 4.34 1.05 -7.08
CA THR A 246 3.05 1.72 -7.14
C THR A 246 2.30 1.43 -5.85
N ALA A 247 1.82 2.48 -5.18
CA ALA A 247 1.05 2.37 -3.96
C ALA A 247 -0.38 2.92 -4.15
N ILE A 248 -1.32 2.34 -3.41
CA ILE A 248 -2.63 2.95 -3.20
C ILE A 248 -2.45 4.08 -2.19
N ASN A 249 -3.01 5.24 -2.50
CA ASN A 249 -3.08 6.36 -1.58
C ASN A 249 -4.54 6.76 -1.37
N TYR A 250 -5.03 6.54 -0.15
CA TYR A 250 -6.46 6.55 0.16
C TYR A 250 -6.80 7.46 1.33
N PHE A 251 -7.81 8.29 1.13
CA PHE A 251 -8.44 9.11 2.15
C PHE A 251 -9.85 8.58 2.43
N TYR A 252 -10.10 8.18 3.67
CA TYR A 252 -11.43 7.89 4.16
C TYR A 252 -12.07 9.14 4.75
N SER A 253 -13.31 9.46 4.36
CA SER A 253 -14.04 10.64 4.86
C SER A 253 -14.56 10.52 6.30
N GLY A 254 -14.12 9.50 7.05
CA GLY A 254 -14.58 9.17 8.39
C GLY A 254 -14.62 10.35 9.37
N GLY A 255 -15.45 10.20 10.40
CA GLY A 255 -15.61 11.15 11.50
C GLY A 255 -14.91 10.68 12.77
N GLY A 256 -15.04 11.46 13.86
CA GLY A 256 -14.51 11.05 15.16
C GLY A 256 -12.99 10.84 15.13
N PRO A 257 -12.47 9.71 15.63
CA PRO A 257 -11.03 9.43 15.65
C PRO A 257 -10.36 9.42 14.27
N ASP A 258 -11.07 9.05 13.19
CA ASP A 258 -10.57 9.10 11.80
C ASP A 258 -10.22 10.52 11.34
N ALA A 259 -10.65 11.55 12.08
CA ALA A 259 -10.34 12.94 11.74
C ALA A 259 -8.83 13.23 11.77
N VAL A 260 -8.00 12.38 12.38
CA VAL A 260 -6.53 12.47 12.34
C VAL A 260 -5.96 12.41 10.92
N TYR A 261 -6.67 11.77 9.98
CA TYR A 261 -6.26 11.64 8.58
C TYR A 261 -6.68 12.82 7.69
N ARG A 262 -7.40 13.80 8.25
CA ARG A 262 -7.88 14.96 7.47
C ARG A 262 -6.72 15.91 7.17
N PRO A 263 -6.67 16.48 5.95
CA PRO A 263 -5.77 17.58 5.69
C PRO A 263 -5.96 18.71 6.69
N ALA A 264 -4.89 19.45 6.96
CA ALA A 264 -4.99 20.68 7.72
C ALA A 264 -6.00 21.64 7.05
N ILE A 265 -6.79 22.37 7.85
CA ILE A 265 -7.84 23.28 7.34
C ILE A 265 -7.30 24.32 6.35
N ASN A 266 -6.05 24.75 6.52
CA ASN A 266 -5.40 25.73 5.65
C ASN A 266 -4.73 25.12 4.39
N ASP A 267 -4.70 23.79 4.25
CA ASP A 267 -4.14 23.14 3.06
C ASP A 267 -5.15 23.18 1.91
N THR A 268 -5.13 24.27 1.15
CA THR A 268 -6.06 24.49 0.04
C THR A 268 -5.87 23.51 -1.12
N ILE A 269 -4.72 22.82 -1.22
CA ILE A 269 -4.44 21.88 -2.31
C ILE A 269 -5.08 20.54 -1.99
N LEU A 270 -4.80 19.98 -0.80
CA LEU A 270 -5.36 18.70 -0.38
C LEU A 270 -6.86 18.79 -0.14
N ASN A 271 -7.33 19.89 0.45
CA ASN A 271 -8.76 20.09 0.67
C ASN A 271 -9.57 20.12 -0.64
N LYS A 272 -8.99 20.56 -1.77
CA LYS A 272 -9.68 20.48 -3.08
C LYS A 272 -9.92 19.04 -3.55
N LEU A 273 -9.15 18.08 -3.06
CA LEU A 273 -9.29 16.66 -3.43
C LEU A 273 -10.43 15.99 -2.64
N VAL A 274 -10.65 16.43 -1.40
CA VAL A 274 -11.47 15.69 -0.43
C VAL A 274 -12.65 16.48 0.14
N LEU A 275 -12.71 17.81 -0.02
CA LEU A 275 -13.86 18.61 0.41
C LEU A 275 -14.76 18.95 -0.77
N SER A 276 -16.07 18.76 -0.57
CA SER A 276 -17.13 19.18 -1.49
C SER A 276 -18.29 19.69 -0.66
N ASP A 277 -18.71 20.93 -0.91
CA ASP A 277 -19.88 21.54 -0.29
C ASP A 277 -19.85 21.49 1.26
N GLY A 278 -18.66 21.68 1.84
CA GLY A 278 -18.44 21.66 3.29
C GLY A 278 -18.42 20.27 3.93
N SER A 279 -18.47 19.20 3.14
CA SER A 279 -18.37 17.81 3.60
C SER A 279 -17.16 17.10 3.00
N TYR A 280 -16.55 16.21 3.79
CA TYR A 280 -15.47 15.35 3.30
C TYR A 280 -16.03 14.20 2.45
N LYS A 281 -15.35 13.90 1.35
CA LYS A 281 -15.60 12.77 0.46
C LYS A 281 -14.32 11.93 0.38
N SER A 282 -14.48 10.60 0.47
CA SER A 282 -13.36 9.70 0.29
C SER A 282 -12.72 9.89 -1.09
N TYR A 283 -11.40 9.71 -1.14
CA TYR A 283 -10.60 9.93 -2.33
C TYR A 283 -9.54 8.84 -2.43
N SER A 284 -9.34 8.30 -3.62
CA SER A 284 -8.28 7.35 -3.89
C SER A 284 -7.52 7.73 -5.16
N ARG A 285 -6.21 7.46 -5.13
CA ARG A 285 -5.32 7.56 -6.27
C ARG A 285 -4.24 6.49 -6.19
N LEU A 286 -3.56 6.29 -7.30
CA LEU A 286 -2.28 5.59 -7.34
C LEU A 286 -1.15 6.61 -7.33
N VAL A 287 -0.09 6.28 -6.60
CA VAL A 287 1.16 7.04 -6.57
C VAL A 287 2.32 6.13 -6.98
N ASP A 288 3.29 6.69 -7.68
CA ASP A 288 4.61 6.09 -7.88
C ASP A 288 5.49 6.50 -6.70
N ILE A 289 6.09 5.50 -6.06
CA ILE A 289 7.04 5.61 -4.96
C ILE A 289 8.40 5.23 -5.53
N TYR A 290 9.37 6.13 -5.38
CA TYR A 290 10.74 5.92 -5.81
C TYR A 290 11.67 5.90 -4.59
N ILE A 291 12.40 4.79 -4.41
CA ILE A 291 13.36 4.59 -3.32
C ILE A 291 14.78 4.76 -3.89
N ASN A 292 15.54 5.72 -3.38
CA ASN A 292 16.96 5.87 -3.74
C ASN A 292 17.85 5.85 -2.49
N GLU A 293 19.14 6.09 -2.65
CA GLU A 293 20.12 6.07 -1.54
C GLU A 293 19.87 7.11 -0.44
N THR A 294 19.16 8.20 -0.75
CA THR A 294 18.95 9.34 0.15
C THR A 294 17.58 9.36 0.81
N GLY A 295 16.61 8.63 0.25
CA GLY A 295 15.24 8.64 0.77
C GLY A 295 14.22 8.14 -0.24
N ILE A 296 12.97 8.31 0.14
CA ILE A 296 11.79 7.92 -0.64
C ILE A 296 11.07 9.18 -1.12
N SER A 297 10.79 9.24 -2.41
CA SER A 297 10.00 10.29 -3.04
C SER A 297 8.76 9.72 -3.70
N TRP A 298 7.77 10.57 -4.00
CA TRP A 298 6.54 10.10 -4.61
C TRP A 298 5.90 11.11 -5.55
N GLN A 299 5.07 10.61 -6.46
CA GLN A 299 4.26 11.42 -7.37
C GLN A 299 2.94 10.74 -7.73
N PRO A 300 1.83 11.49 -7.93
CA PRO A 300 0.58 10.90 -8.38
C PRO A 300 0.69 10.40 -9.82
N ILE A 301 0.22 9.17 -10.07
CA ILE A 301 0.20 8.60 -11.43
C ILE A 301 -1.21 8.52 -12.02
N TRP A 302 -2.24 8.32 -11.20
CA TRP A 302 -3.61 8.17 -11.69
C TRP A 302 -4.63 8.33 -10.56
N GLU A 303 -5.77 8.97 -10.83
CA GLU A 303 -6.89 9.04 -9.90
C GLU A 303 -8.00 8.07 -10.30
N PHE A 304 -8.66 7.46 -9.31
CA PHE A 304 -9.82 6.62 -9.59
C PHE A 304 -10.97 7.47 -10.14
N PRO A 305 -11.78 6.91 -11.07
CA PRO A 305 -13.01 7.56 -11.49
C PRO A 305 -13.93 7.80 -10.29
N SER A 306 -14.73 8.87 -10.32
CA SER A 306 -15.55 9.31 -9.18
C SER A 306 -16.40 8.20 -8.56
N ALA A 307 -16.96 7.31 -9.37
CA ALA A 307 -17.76 6.16 -8.92
C ALA A 307 -16.99 5.15 -8.05
N PHE A 308 -15.66 5.17 -8.10
CA PHE A 308 -14.78 4.21 -7.42
C PHE A 308 -13.90 4.85 -6.35
N ARG A 309 -13.92 6.19 -6.19
CA ARG A 309 -13.04 6.91 -5.24
C ARG A 309 -13.30 6.57 -3.77
N GLY A 310 -14.52 6.15 -3.45
CA GLY A 310 -14.94 5.80 -2.10
C GLY A 310 -14.99 4.30 -1.80
N TYR A 311 -14.44 3.46 -2.69
CA TYR A 311 -14.18 2.07 -2.33
C TYR A 311 -13.00 2.05 -1.38
N ASN A 312 -13.05 1.21 -0.35
CA ASN A 312 -11.94 1.06 0.58
C ASN A 312 -10.86 0.17 -0.06
N TRP A 313 -10.05 0.78 -0.91
CA TRP A 313 -9.00 0.09 -1.67
C TRP A 313 -7.83 -0.26 -0.76
N GLU A 314 -7.63 -1.56 -0.53
CA GLU A 314 -6.63 -2.10 0.41
C GLU A 314 -5.66 -3.07 -0.28
N CYS A 315 -5.74 -3.26 -1.60
CA CYS A 315 -5.04 -4.37 -2.26
C CYS A 315 -4.57 -3.99 -3.66
N ILE A 316 -3.26 -4.04 -3.94
CA ILE A 316 -2.67 -3.83 -5.28
C ILE A 316 -1.56 -4.83 -5.61
N ALA A 317 -1.58 -5.39 -6.83
CA ALA A 317 -0.44 -6.15 -7.33
C ALA A 317 -0.18 -5.90 -8.83
N ALA A 318 1.06 -5.54 -9.15
CA ALA A 318 1.51 -5.34 -10.52
C ALA A 318 1.51 -6.67 -11.27
N TYR A 319 0.91 -6.67 -12.46
CA TYR A 319 0.89 -7.85 -13.31
C TYR A 319 0.83 -7.49 -14.80
N LYS A 320 1.88 -7.86 -15.53
CA LYS A 320 2.04 -7.54 -16.96
C LYS A 320 1.92 -6.03 -17.18
N ASN A 321 1.01 -5.57 -18.04
CA ASN A 321 0.85 -4.16 -18.39
C ASN A 321 -0.24 -3.47 -17.56
N GLY A 322 -0.28 -3.72 -16.25
CA GLY A 322 -1.35 -3.24 -15.40
C GLY A 322 -1.26 -3.73 -13.97
N TYR A 323 -2.36 -3.57 -13.24
CA TYR A 323 -2.47 -3.92 -11.83
C TYR A 323 -3.74 -4.69 -11.57
N PHE A 324 -3.67 -5.73 -10.76
CA PHE A 324 -4.86 -6.16 -10.02
C PHE A 324 -5.06 -5.19 -8.87
N ILE A 325 -6.32 -4.84 -8.61
CA ILE A 325 -6.69 -4.01 -7.46
C ILE A 325 -7.99 -4.52 -6.85
N MET A 326 -8.09 -4.47 -5.52
CA MET A 326 -9.22 -4.96 -4.78
C MET A 326 -9.54 -4.08 -3.57
N ASN A 327 -10.82 -3.97 -3.23
CA ASN A 327 -11.25 -3.39 -1.96
C ASN A 327 -11.41 -4.49 -0.91
N ASP A 328 -11.25 -4.15 0.36
CA ASP A 328 -11.39 -5.09 1.49
C ASP A 328 -12.79 -5.75 1.54
N LYS A 329 -13.80 -4.91 1.64
CA LYS A 329 -15.16 -5.11 2.14
C LYS A 329 -16.06 -3.98 1.61
N TYR A 330 -15.65 -2.72 1.76
CA TYR A 330 -16.56 -1.58 1.54
C TYR A 330 -16.57 -1.10 0.09
N THR A 331 -17.70 -1.32 -0.59
CA THR A 331 -18.14 -0.52 -1.73
C THR A 331 -18.85 0.75 -1.24
N THR A 332 -19.15 1.69 -2.14
CA THR A 332 -19.81 2.95 -1.78
C THR A 332 -21.24 2.79 -1.25
N GLN A 333 -21.88 1.63 -1.45
CA GLN A 333 -23.28 1.38 -1.07
C GLN A 333 -23.50 -0.08 -0.68
N LYS A 334 -24.44 -0.31 0.25
CA LYS A 334 -24.86 -1.66 0.63
C LYS A 334 -25.67 -2.35 -0.49
N PRO A 335 -25.66 -3.69 -0.58
CA PRO A 335 -24.84 -4.60 0.21
C PRO A 335 -23.36 -4.46 -0.16
N TYR A 336 -22.51 -4.47 0.86
CA TYR A 336 -21.06 -4.41 0.68
C TYR A 336 -20.56 -5.72 0.07
N GLN A 337 -19.48 -5.63 -0.68
CA GLN A 337 -18.81 -6.76 -1.32
C GLN A 337 -17.36 -6.42 -1.63
N SER A 338 -16.50 -7.43 -1.61
CA SER A 338 -15.15 -7.29 -2.12
C SER A 338 -15.18 -7.43 -3.65
N GLU A 339 -14.57 -6.50 -4.37
CA GLU A 339 -14.53 -6.47 -5.83
C GLU A 339 -13.09 -6.46 -6.33
N LEU A 340 -12.81 -7.33 -7.31
CA LEU A 340 -11.52 -7.38 -7.99
C LEU A 340 -11.60 -6.69 -9.34
N TYR A 341 -10.63 -5.83 -9.63
CA TYR A 341 -10.45 -5.16 -10.91
C TYR A 341 -9.06 -5.43 -11.46
N TYR A 342 -8.94 -5.39 -12.79
CA TYR A 342 -7.67 -5.22 -13.48
C TYR A 342 -7.60 -3.84 -14.12
N LEU A 343 -6.61 -3.05 -13.72
CA LEU A 343 -6.28 -1.75 -14.28
C LEU A 343 -5.32 -1.96 -15.45
N GLU A 344 -5.84 -1.98 -16.68
CA GLU A 344 -5.03 -2.13 -17.88
C GLU A 344 -4.48 -0.77 -18.32
N ARG A 345 -3.16 -0.65 -18.42
CA ARG A 345 -2.51 0.57 -18.93
C ARG A 345 -2.81 0.73 -20.42
N LYS A 346 -3.28 1.91 -20.82
CA LYS A 346 -3.57 2.25 -22.22
C LYS A 346 -2.33 2.65 -23.01
#